data_AF-A0A1M6TXX4-F1
#
_entry.id   AF-A0A1M6TXX4-F1
#
_cell.length_a   1.000
_cell.length_b   1.000
_cell.length_c   1.000
_cell.angle_alpha   90.00
_cell.angle_beta   90.00
_cell.angle_gamma   90.00
#
_symmetry.space_group_name_H-M   'P 1'
#
loop_
_entity.id
_entity.type
_entity.pdbx_description
1 polymer ?
#
loop_
_entity_poly.entity_id
_entity_poly.type
_entity_poly.pdbx_seq_one_letter_code
_entity_poly.pdbx_strand_id
1 'polypeptide(L)'
;MNKKYLIFVIAFFVVIWSVHVVPYLLIAKKFNLNRESLGAETWLEVEKNETVKICIDSKVLEWKTSLNTKKTNDYCLKFQTPMIIGTSVINVKFPDSDSLHKINLAVGMKYLDFKKEEVLLGFRIPQGDYVDEEKLVSVTATYLVDKYPVTNCEMAYFFREELSSSSVMNDEKRKQKNEHTESDWKCNAHDYATRAYLYQALKYANARSIRDGLKPYYVFSQTDKRKAQILSEGHYIIEYENLDYPKETRAEVSIDSSSDGYRLPYYDEWMMFARAGDKTKDAPWGDSATLEDVLKYAKFEVKEVYEKNERLKTGNVGLRLANEYGLYDMFGLVEEHVLLERPEKFKRKWRMVRDRPLAVGCKATCPSYLKGGDIRDRWQDVNYGSYSREGIGGFRLVRNIGNNAKWTEIKTVDEN
;
A
#
# COMPACT_ATOMS: atom_id res chain seq x y z
N MET A 1 31.93 20.52 -71.39
CA MET A 1 31.79 19.29 -70.58
C MET A 1 31.10 19.67 -69.27
N ASN A 2 29.76 19.58 -69.22
CA ASN A 2 28.95 18.58 -68.49
C ASN A 2 28.91 18.87 -66.97
N LYS A 3 27.86 19.48 -66.40
CA LYS A 3 26.47 18.99 -66.18
C LYS A 3 26.41 17.53 -65.69
N LYS A 4 25.70 17.33 -64.57
CA LYS A 4 25.62 16.13 -63.68
C LYS A 4 26.77 16.17 -62.66
N TYR A 5 26.61 16.50 -61.38
CA TYR A 5 25.64 16.03 -60.40
C TYR A 5 25.41 17.12 -59.34
N LEU A 6 24.26 17.79 -59.43
CA LEU A 6 23.67 18.60 -58.38
C LEU A 6 22.19 18.21 -58.42
N ILE A 7 21.57 17.92 -57.27
CA ILE A 7 20.32 17.16 -57.06
C ILE A 7 20.61 15.68 -56.75
N PHE A 8 20.97 15.38 -55.49
CA PHE A 8 20.59 14.15 -54.77
C PHE A 8 21.09 14.17 -53.31
N VAL A 9 20.78 15.20 -52.50
CA VAL A 9 21.10 15.13 -51.04
C VAL A 9 20.02 15.70 -50.11
N ILE A 10 19.03 16.47 -50.57
CA ILE A 10 18.05 17.09 -49.63
C ILE A 10 16.62 16.76 -50.05
N ALA A 11 16.25 15.49 -49.97
CA ALA A 11 14.85 15.05 -50.10
C ALA A 11 14.56 13.72 -49.36
N PHE A 12 15.35 13.36 -48.35
CA PHE A 12 15.15 12.10 -47.60
C PHE A 12 15.35 12.23 -46.08
N PHE A 13 15.09 13.40 -45.51
CA PHE A 13 15.19 13.64 -44.06
C PHE A 13 14.05 14.49 -43.47
N VAL A 14 12.84 14.43 -44.06
CA VAL A 14 11.64 15.07 -43.48
C VAL A 14 10.42 14.14 -43.49
N VAL A 15 10.64 12.83 -43.45
CA VAL A 15 9.56 11.87 -43.18
C VAL A 15 10.03 10.99 -42.02
N ILE A 16 9.16 10.84 -41.03
CA ILE A 16 9.40 10.19 -39.72
C ILE A 16 10.03 11.15 -38.70
N TRP A 17 9.21 12.02 -38.12
CA TRP A 17 9.13 12.26 -36.65
C TRP A 17 7.96 13.21 -36.32
N SER A 18 6.85 13.09 -37.04
CA SER A 18 5.54 13.44 -36.50
C SER A 18 4.95 12.19 -35.87
N VAL A 19 5.63 11.68 -34.82
CA VAL A 19 4.96 10.89 -33.80
C VAL A 19 3.88 11.81 -33.29
N HIS A 20 2.67 11.63 -33.83
CA HIS A 20 1.48 12.07 -33.18
C HIS A 20 1.57 11.42 -31.81
N VAL A 21 1.95 12.22 -30.81
CA VAL A 21 1.50 12.01 -29.45
C VAL A 21 -0.01 12.01 -29.61
N VAL A 22 -0.57 10.84 -29.88
CA VAL A 22 -1.99 10.59 -29.67
C VAL A 22 -2.14 11.00 -28.22
N PRO A 23 -2.82 12.13 -27.92
CA PRO A 23 -3.18 12.36 -26.54
C PRO A 23 -3.94 11.10 -26.20
N TYR A 24 -3.47 10.32 -25.22
CA TYR A 24 -4.28 9.29 -24.62
C TYR A 24 -5.58 10.00 -24.29
N LEU A 25 -6.59 9.85 -25.16
CA LEU A 25 -7.95 10.20 -24.85
C LEU A 25 -8.17 9.39 -23.59
N LEU A 26 -8.22 10.05 -22.44
CA LEU A 26 -8.42 9.42 -21.15
C LEU A 26 -9.74 8.66 -21.26
N ILE A 27 -9.65 7.38 -21.65
CA ILE A 27 -10.80 6.51 -21.79
C ILE A 27 -11.30 6.38 -20.37
N ALA A 28 -12.46 6.97 -20.11
CA ALA A 28 -13.06 6.90 -18.80
C ALA A 28 -13.30 5.43 -18.47
N LYS A 29 -12.89 4.98 -17.28
CA LYS A 29 -13.26 3.67 -16.76
C LYS A 29 -14.78 3.64 -16.58
N LYS A 30 -15.44 2.67 -17.22
CA LYS A 30 -16.91 2.58 -17.25
C LYS A 30 -17.39 1.46 -16.36
N PHE A 31 -18.36 1.77 -15.51
CA PHE A 31 -19.14 0.79 -14.77
C PHE A 31 -20.58 0.87 -15.25
N ASN A 32 -21.13 -0.25 -15.72
CA ASN A 32 -22.55 -0.40 -16.01
C ASN A 32 -23.13 -1.30 -14.93
N LEU A 33 -23.93 -0.73 -14.04
CA LEU A 33 -24.50 -1.41 -12.90
C LEU A 33 -25.98 -1.68 -13.17
N ASN A 34 -26.46 -2.84 -12.72
CA ASN A 34 -27.88 -3.15 -12.72
C ASN A 34 -28.47 -2.75 -11.36
N ARG A 35 -29.59 -2.02 -11.36
CA ARG A 35 -30.25 -1.57 -10.13
C ARG A 35 -30.58 -2.72 -9.17
N GLU A 36 -31.06 -3.86 -9.68
CA GLU A 36 -31.43 -5.04 -8.88
C GLU A 36 -30.20 -5.70 -8.24
N SER A 37 -29.02 -5.52 -8.83
CA SER A 37 -27.74 -5.99 -8.27
C SER A 37 -27.15 -5.07 -7.20
N LEU A 38 -27.68 -3.85 -7.04
CA LEU A 38 -27.20 -2.92 -6.03
C LEU A 38 -27.69 -3.36 -4.64
N GLY A 39 -26.76 -3.88 -3.85
CA GLY A 39 -26.95 -4.06 -2.42
C GLY A 39 -27.13 -2.72 -1.69
N ALA A 40 -27.28 -2.79 -0.36
CA ALA A 40 -27.22 -1.62 0.49
C ALA A 40 -25.89 -0.87 0.33
N GLU A 41 -24.80 -1.62 0.17
CA GLU A 41 -23.46 -1.13 -0.13
C GLU A 41 -22.86 -1.91 -1.30
N THR A 42 -22.28 -1.19 -2.26
CA THR A 42 -21.60 -1.76 -3.44
C THR A 42 -20.21 -1.15 -3.54
N TRP A 43 -19.17 -1.97 -3.70
CA TRP A 43 -17.79 -1.50 -3.79
C TRP A 43 -17.29 -1.51 -5.23
N LEU A 44 -16.68 -0.40 -5.66
CA LEU A 44 -16.02 -0.28 -6.96
C LEU A 44 -14.55 0.11 -6.76
N GLU A 45 -13.66 -0.64 -7.38
CA GLU A 45 -12.22 -0.37 -7.34
C GLU A 45 -11.82 0.56 -8.49
N VAL A 46 -11.14 1.65 -8.18
CA VAL A 46 -10.73 2.69 -9.14
C VAL A 46 -9.32 3.15 -8.84
N GLU A 47 -8.61 3.70 -9.83
CA GLU A 47 -7.26 4.25 -9.60
C GLU A 47 -7.30 5.72 -9.18
N LYS A 48 -6.19 6.22 -8.64
CA LYS A 48 -5.99 7.66 -8.37
C LYS A 48 -5.98 8.44 -9.69
N ASN A 49 -6.54 9.65 -9.70
CA ASN A 49 -6.56 10.52 -10.88
C ASN A 49 -7.12 9.85 -12.16
N GLU A 50 -8.05 8.92 -11.99
CA GLU A 50 -8.75 8.25 -13.07
C GLU A 50 -10.08 8.96 -13.38
N THR A 51 -10.41 9.09 -14.65
CA THR A 51 -11.75 9.54 -15.04
C THR A 51 -12.69 8.34 -15.03
N VAL A 52 -13.77 8.40 -14.26
CA VAL A 52 -14.73 7.30 -14.09
C VAL A 52 -16.11 7.72 -14.58
N LYS A 53 -16.83 6.79 -15.22
CA LYS A 53 -18.24 6.93 -15.59
C LYS A 53 -19.03 5.75 -15.03
N ILE A 54 -19.96 6.01 -14.13
CA ILE A 54 -20.91 5.02 -13.61
C ILE A 54 -22.24 5.24 -14.32
N CYS A 55 -22.83 4.18 -14.87
CA CYS A 55 -24.15 4.16 -15.45
C CYS A 55 -24.99 3.09 -14.74
N ILE A 56 -26.21 3.41 -14.37
CA ILE A 56 -27.19 2.47 -13.84
C ILE A 56 -28.27 2.27 -14.91
N ASP A 57 -28.77 1.05 -15.07
CA ASP A 57 -29.83 0.70 -16.02
C ASP A 57 -31.22 1.28 -15.71
N SER A 58 -31.32 2.07 -14.64
CA SER A 58 -32.54 2.71 -14.15
C SER A 58 -32.34 4.19 -13.92
N LYS A 59 -33.41 4.98 -14.06
CA LYS A 59 -33.39 6.42 -13.87
C LYS A 59 -33.01 6.75 -12.42
N VAL A 60 -31.96 7.53 -12.22
CA VAL A 60 -31.53 8.00 -10.90
C VAL A 60 -32.14 9.38 -10.61
N LEU A 61 -32.83 9.48 -9.48
CA LEU A 61 -33.40 10.74 -9.00
C LEU A 61 -32.28 11.68 -8.54
N GLU A 62 -31.37 11.17 -7.70
CA GLU A 62 -30.33 11.96 -7.08
C GLU A 62 -29.02 11.18 -6.93
N TRP A 63 -27.91 11.84 -7.25
CA TRP A 63 -26.55 11.40 -6.96
C TRP A 63 -25.95 12.32 -5.91
N LYS A 64 -25.77 11.84 -4.68
CA LYS A 64 -25.22 12.64 -3.57
C LYS A 64 -23.82 12.18 -3.21
N THR A 65 -22.84 13.05 -3.47
CA THR A 65 -21.42 12.78 -3.22
C THR A 65 -20.64 14.09 -3.01
N SER A 66 -19.50 14.02 -2.34
CA SER A 66 -18.54 15.13 -2.21
C SER A 66 -17.60 15.25 -3.41
N LEU A 67 -17.61 14.28 -4.32
CA LEU A 67 -16.76 14.28 -5.52
C LEU A 67 -17.22 15.36 -6.50
N ASN A 68 -16.25 15.99 -7.18
CA ASN A 68 -16.55 16.87 -8.30
C ASN A 68 -17.05 16.03 -9.49
N THR A 69 -18.35 16.15 -9.77
CA THR A 69 -19.05 15.31 -10.75
C THR A 69 -19.65 16.14 -11.88
N LYS A 70 -19.80 15.48 -13.03
CA LYS A 70 -20.57 15.96 -14.17
C LYS A 70 -21.64 14.92 -14.47
N LYS A 71 -22.90 15.25 -14.17
CA LYS A 71 -24.05 14.45 -14.62
C LYS A 71 -24.07 14.45 -16.14
N THR A 72 -24.05 13.26 -16.75
CA THR A 72 -24.09 13.12 -18.22
C THR A 72 -25.52 12.95 -18.73
N ASN A 73 -26.36 12.26 -17.97
CA ASN A 73 -27.81 12.15 -18.15
C ASN A 73 -28.42 11.60 -16.83
N ASP A 74 -29.70 11.24 -16.84
CA ASP A 74 -30.39 10.71 -15.65
C ASP A 74 -29.96 9.29 -15.22
N TYR A 75 -29.09 8.63 -15.98
CA TYR A 75 -28.63 7.26 -15.74
C TYR A 75 -27.15 7.20 -15.38
N CYS A 76 -26.39 8.22 -15.76
CA CYS A 76 -24.94 8.17 -15.75
C CYS A 76 -24.27 9.39 -15.10
N LEU A 77 -23.37 9.11 -14.17
CA LEU A 77 -22.51 10.07 -13.49
C LEU A 77 -21.06 9.92 -13.97
N LYS A 78 -20.42 11.03 -14.35
CA LYS A 78 -18.98 11.07 -14.68
C LYS A 78 -18.24 11.90 -13.63
N PHE A 79 -17.07 11.46 -13.18
CA PHE A 79 -16.24 12.20 -12.23
C PHE A 79 -14.76 11.85 -12.39
N GLN A 80 -13.92 12.63 -11.73
CA GLN A 80 -12.50 12.34 -11.58
C GLN A 80 -12.27 11.79 -10.17
N THR A 81 -11.55 10.68 -10.04
CA THR A 81 -11.22 10.14 -8.72
C THR A 81 -10.22 11.04 -7.99
N PRO A 82 -10.21 11.00 -6.64
CA PRO A 82 -9.24 11.73 -5.84
C PRO A 82 -7.78 11.44 -6.24
N MET A 83 -6.92 12.42 -6.00
CA MET A 83 -5.48 12.30 -6.26
C MET A 83 -4.75 11.45 -5.21
N ILE A 84 -5.35 11.24 -4.04
CA ILE A 84 -4.79 10.46 -2.93
C ILE A 84 -5.63 9.20 -2.72
N ILE A 85 -4.96 8.12 -2.34
CA ILE A 85 -5.57 6.82 -2.00
C ILE A 85 -6.56 6.99 -0.84
N GLY A 86 -7.69 6.28 -0.85
CA GLY A 86 -8.74 6.41 0.17
C GLY A 86 -10.11 5.94 -0.31
N THR A 87 -11.14 6.23 0.49
CA THR A 87 -12.53 5.91 0.15
C THR A 87 -13.33 7.14 -0.22
N SER A 88 -14.36 6.95 -1.04
CA SER A 88 -15.35 7.99 -1.34
C SER A 88 -16.71 7.33 -1.53
N VAL A 89 -17.77 8.03 -1.14
CA VAL A 89 -19.14 7.49 -1.18
C VAL A 89 -19.97 8.27 -2.18
N ILE A 90 -20.73 7.54 -2.99
CA ILE A 90 -21.77 8.07 -3.87
C ILE A 90 -23.09 7.45 -3.41
N ASN A 91 -23.97 8.26 -2.84
CA ASN A 91 -25.30 7.83 -2.47
C ASN A 91 -26.24 8.02 -3.65
N VAL A 92 -27.04 7.00 -3.95
CA VAL A 92 -27.94 6.94 -5.09
C VAL A 92 -29.37 6.77 -4.60
N LYS A 93 -30.26 7.67 -5.04
CA LYS A 93 -31.71 7.59 -4.78
C LYS A 93 -32.47 7.37 -6.08
N PHE A 94 -33.45 6.46 -6.05
CA PHE A 94 -34.33 6.16 -7.18
C PHE A 94 -35.71 6.83 -7.02
N PRO A 95 -36.43 7.17 -8.10
CA PRO A 95 -37.72 7.88 -8.02
C PRO A 95 -38.84 7.09 -7.32
N ASP A 96 -38.79 5.77 -7.41
CA ASP A 96 -39.80 4.80 -6.98
C ASP A 96 -39.44 4.11 -5.66
N SER A 97 -38.40 4.57 -4.97
CA SER A 97 -37.98 4.02 -3.68
C SER A 97 -37.32 5.09 -2.81
N ASP A 98 -37.65 5.07 -1.52
CA ASP A 98 -36.92 5.85 -0.52
C ASP A 98 -35.63 5.18 -0.04
N SER A 99 -35.34 3.97 -0.55
CA SER A 99 -34.10 3.25 -0.23
C SER A 99 -32.89 3.98 -0.79
N LEU A 100 -31.90 4.17 0.06
CA LEU A 100 -30.66 4.87 -0.25
C LEU A 100 -29.56 3.84 -0.49
N HIS A 101 -29.09 3.73 -1.74
CA HIS A 101 -28.02 2.81 -2.10
C HIS A 101 -26.67 3.52 -2.02
N LYS A 102 -25.68 2.85 -1.44
CA LYS A 102 -24.32 3.39 -1.35
C LYS A 102 -23.40 2.69 -2.34
N ILE A 103 -22.76 3.48 -3.20
CA ILE A 103 -21.64 3.05 -4.01
C ILE A 103 -20.37 3.58 -3.35
N ASN A 104 -19.61 2.69 -2.74
CA ASN A 104 -18.31 2.96 -2.14
C ASN A 104 -17.22 2.81 -3.20
N LEU A 105 -16.35 3.80 -3.32
CA LEU A 105 -15.18 3.76 -4.18
C LEU A 105 -13.95 3.40 -3.35
N ALA A 106 -13.28 2.32 -3.73
CA ALA A 106 -11.96 1.96 -3.23
C ALA A 106 -10.91 2.56 -4.18
N VAL A 107 -10.44 3.77 -3.88
CA VAL A 107 -9.47 4.50 -4.71
C VAL A 107 -8.07 4.01 -4.39
N GLY A 108 -7.38 3.40 -5.36
CA GLY A 108 -6.03 2.83 -5.22
C GLY A 108 -5.96 1.58 -4.33
N MET A 109 -7.08 0.92 -4.09
CA MET A 109 -7.20 -0.25 -3.21
C MET A 109 -7.92 -1.41 -3.88
N LYS A 110 -7.72 -2.60 -3.33
CA LYS A 110 -8.46 -3.82 -3.63
C LYS A 110 -9.50 -4.08 -2.55
N TYR A 111 -10.71 -4.45 -2.97
CA TYR A 111 -11.76 -4.94 -2.10
C TYR A 111 -11.75 -6.47 -2.14
N LEU A 112 -11.43 -7.09 -1.00
CA LEU A 112 -11.29 -8.54 -0.87
C LEU A 112 -12.33 -9.05 0.11
N ASP A 113 -13.20 -9.96 -0.33
CA ASP A 113 -14.28 -10.55 0.47
C ASP A 113 -14.09 -12.06 0.61
N PHE A 114 -13.60 -12.49 1.77
CA PHE A 114 -13.29 -13.89 2.08
C PHE A 114 -14.46 -14.54 2.80
N LYS A 115 -14.99 -15.63 2.23
CA LYS A 115 -16.14 -16.38 2.77
C LYS A 115 -15.73 -17.79 3.16
N LYS A 116 -15.10 -17.92 4.34
CA LYS A 116 -14.46 -19.17 4.81
C LYS A 116 -13.38 -19.66 3.83
N GLU A 117 -12.58 -18.72 3.36
CA GLU A 117 -11.47 -19.01 2.47
C GLU A 117 -10.39 -19.75 3.25
N GLU A 118 -9.93 -20.88 2.74
CA GLU A 118 -8.81 -21.60 3.34
C GLU A 118 -7.49 -20.99 2.85
N VAL A 119 -6.61 -20.61 3.77
CA VAL A 119 -5.32 -19.98 3.47
C VAL A 119 -4.21 -20.74 4.18
N LEU A 120 -3.05 -20.88 3.51
CA LEU A 120 -1.84 -21.42 4.12
C LEU A 120 -1.09 -20.27 4.79
N LEU A 121 -0.79 -20.44 6.06
CA LEU A 121 0.07 -19.55 6.84
C LEU A 121 1.29 -20.32 7.32
N GLY A 122 2.30 -19.60 7.79
CA GLY A 122 3.58 -20.18 8.15
C GLY A 122 4.48 -20.43 6.95
N PHE A 123 5.69 -20.88 7.27
CA PHE A 123 6.73 -21.20 6.33
C PHE A 123 7.75 -22.16 6.96
N ARG A 124 8.09 -23.25 6.27
CA ARG A 124 9.13 -24.18 6.73
C ARG A 124 10.52 -23.65 6.39
N ILE A 125 11.26 -23.16 7.38
CA ILE A 125 12.71 -22.90 7.21
C ILE A 125 13.52 -24.01 7.91
N PRO A 126 14.45 -24.68 7.22
CA PRO A 126 15.44 -25.56 7.86
C PRO A 126 16.56 -24.81 8.63
N GLN A 127 16.51 -23.48 8.73
CA GLN A 127 17.64 -22.65 9.19
C GLN A 127 17.17 -21.58 10.19
N GLY A 128 17.08 -21.97 11.46
CA GLY A 128 16.87 -21.04 12.58
C GLY A 128 16.23 -21.70 13.80
N ASP A 129 16.34 -21.04 14.96
CA ASP A 129 15.75 -21.48 16.25
C ASP A 129 14.26 -21.06 16.39
N TYR A 130 13.64 -20.49 15.34
CA TYR A 130 12.22 -20.10 15.28
C TYR A 130 11.55 -20.81 14.10
N VAL A 131 10.48 -21.54 14.39
CA VAL A 131 9.68 -22.27 13.40
C VAL A 131 8.31 -21.61 13.34
N ASP A 132 8.00 -20.98 12.21
CA ASP A 132 6.66 -20.52 11.88
C ASP A 132 5.96 -21.67 11.15
N GLU A 133 5.48 -22.65 11.90
CA GLU A 133 4.96 -23.90 11.33
C GLU A 133 3.81 -23.63 10.36
N GLU A 134 3.82 -24.38 9.25
CA GLU A 134 2.77 -24.30 8.26
C GLU A 134 1.44 -24.77 8.85
N LYS A 135 0.41 -23.94 8.68
CA LYS A 135 -0.93 -24.18 9.20
C LYS A 135 -1.97 -23.72 8.19
N LEU A 136 -3.02 -24.53 8.03
CA LEU A 136 -4.19 -24.16 7.24
C LEU A 136 -5.20 -23.44 8.14
N VAL A 137 -5.65 -22.27 7.71
CA VAL A 137 -6.59 -21.42 8.44
C VAL A 137 -7.77 -21.07 7.55
N SER A 138 -8.98 -21.20 8.06
CA SER A 138 -10.19 -20.67 7.44
C SER A 138 -10.40 -19.21 7.84
N VAL A 139 -10.55 -18.34 6.85
CA VAL A 139 -10.72 -16.89 7.01
C VAL A 139 -12.09 -16.46 6.53
N THR A 140 -12.83 -15.76 7.39
CA THR A 140 -14.00 -14.98 6.98
C THR A 140 -13.74 -13.54 7.32
N ALA A 141 -13.58 -12.69 6.32
CA ALA A 141 -13.20 -11.30 6.51
C ALA A 141 -13.47 -10.48 5.25
N THR A 142 -13.74 -9.20 5.42
CA THR A 142 -13.82 -8.26 4.29
C THR A 142 -12.77 -7.17 4.48
N TYR A 143 -11.85 -7.03 3.51
CA TYR A 143 -10.76 -6.08 3.59
C TYR A 143 -10.78 -5.06 2.45
N LEU A 144 -10.37 -3.83 2.76
CA LEU A 144 -9.67 -3.00 1.79
C LEU A 144 -8.18 -3.15 2.00
N VAL A 145 -7.44 -3.36 0.92
CA VAL A 145 -5.98 -3.47 0.94
C VAL A 145 -5.42 -2.52 -0.10
N ASP A 146 -4.43 -1.71 0.29
CA ASP A 146 -3.72 -0.86 -0.65
C ASP A 146 -3.10 -1.72 -1.76
N LYS A 147 -3.38 -1.32 -3.00
CA LYS A 147 -2.96 -2.06 -4.20
C LYS A 147 -1.43 -2.08 -4.36
N TYR A 148 -0.79 -1.00 -3.90
CA TYR A 148 0.64 -0.74 -3.94
C TYR A 148 1.15 -0.35 -2.55
N PRO A 149 2.47 -0.42 -2.29
CA PRO A 149 3.07 0.31 -1.18
C PRO A 149 2.77 1.80 -1.26
N VAL A 150 2.65 2.47 -0.11
CA VAL A 150 2.43 3.93 -0.03
C VAL A 150 3.56 4.66 -0.76
N THR A 151 3.22 5.69 -1.55
CA THR A 151 4.19 6.39 -2.39
C THR A 151 4.76 7.65 -1.73
N ASN A 152 5.89 8.15 -2.25
CA ASN A 152 6.51 9.39 -1.78
C ASN A 152 5.58 10.59 -1.90
N CYS A 153 4.78 10.69 -2.97
CA CYS A 153 3.80 11.74 -3.13
C CYS A 153 2.72 11.72 -2.05
N GLU A 154 2.25 10.53 -1.68
CA GLU A 154 1.25 10.37 -0.61
C GLU A 154 1.82 10.74 0.75
N MET A 155 3.06 10.32 1.01
CA MET A 155 3.76 10.66 2.24
C MET A 155 4.07 12.17 2.32
N ALA A 156 4.49 12.79 1.22
CA ALA A 156 4.74 14.23 1.15
C ALA A 156 3.45 15.04 1.38
N TYR A 157 2.32 14.58 0.81
CA TYR A 157 1.01 15.16 1.09
C TYR A 157 0.67 15.08 2.58
N PHE A 158 0.85 13.91 3.20
CA PHE A 158 0.65 13.73 4.63
C PHE A 158 1.51 14.68 5.48
N PHE A 159 2.83 14.76 5.25
CA PHE A 159 3.69 15.66 6.01
C PHE A 159 3.31 17.13 5.83
N ARG A 160 2.85 17.54 4.65
CA ARG A 160 2.37 18.91 4.44
C ARG A 160 1.15 19.23 5.30
N GLU A 161 0.18 18.31 5.36
CA GLU A 161 -1.03 18.44 6.17
C GLU A 161 -0.67 18.45 7.67
N GLU A 162 0.18 17.52 8.13
CA GLU A 162 0.63 17.44 9.52
C GLU A 162 1.37 18.71 9.94
N LEU A 163 2.33 19.20 9.13
CA LEU A 163 3.04 20.46 9.36
C LEU A 163 2.12 21.69 9.32
N SER A 164 1.02 21.63 8.58
CA SER A 164 0.04 22.72 8.55
C SER A 164 -0.84 22.77 9.80
N SER A 165 -1.01 21.63 10.47
CA SER A 165 -1.76 21.48 11.72
C SER A 165 -0.92 21.76 12.98
N SER A 166 0.41 21.65 12.90
CA SER A 166 1.31 22.06 13.99
C SER A 166 1.41 23.59 14.05
N SER A 167 0.98 24.19 15.17
CA SER A 167 0.97 25.64 15.42
C SER A 167 2.35 26.30 15.56
N VAL A 168 3.42 25.66 15.06
CA VAL A 168 4.81 26.04 15.28
C VAL A 168 5.53 26.15 13.94
N MET A 169 5.16 27.14 13.14
CA MET A 169 6.01 27.58 12.03
C MET A 169 6.18 29.09 12.09
N ASN A 170 7.43 29.55 12.27
CA ASN A 170 7.79 30.96 12.16
C ASN A 170 7.38 31.52 10.79
N ASP A 171 6.89 32.76 10.79
CA ASP A 171 6.33 33.47 9.65
C ASP A 171 7.22 33.53 8.39
N GLU A 172 8.54 33.36 8.54
CA GLU A 172 9.48 33.35 7.41
C GLU A 172 9.37 32.09 6.53
N LYS A 173 9.13 30.91 7.11
CA LYS A 173 8.92 29.67 6.32
C LYS A 173 7.53 29.62 5.69
N ARG A 174 6.59 30.42 6.18
CA ARG A 174 5.24 30.57 5.61
C ARG A 174 5.28 31.34 4.28
N LYS A 175 6.23 32.27 4.12
CA LYS A 175 6.40 33.07 2.89
C LYS A 175 6.99 32.28 1.72
N GLN A 176 7.92 31.35 1.94
CA GLN A 176 8.43 30.46 0.86
C GLN A 176 7.41 29.40 0.42
N LYS A 177 6.39 29.09 1.23
CA LYS A 177 5.36 28.08 0.93
C LYS A 177 4.31 28.57 -0.09
N ASN A 178 4.20 29.88 -0.32
CA ASN A 178 3.20 30.48 -1.22
C ASN A 178 3.66 30.60 -2.68
N GLU A 179 4.89 30.19 -3.03
CA GLU A 179 5.40 30.28 -4.41
C GLU A 179 5.23 29.00 -5.24
N HIS A 180 4.57 27.95 -4.71
CA HIS A 180 4.09 26.83 -5.52
C HIS A 180 2.56 26.78 -5.43
N THR A 181 1.93 27.27 -6.49
CA THR A 181 0.49 27.22 -6.73
C THR A 181 -0.03 25.79 -6.54
N GLU A 182 -1.15 25.65 -5.83
CA GLU A 182 -1.85 24.38 -5.54
C GLU A 182 -2.29 23.57 -6.78
N SER A 183 -2.03 24.03 -8.00
CA SER A 183 -2.63 23.48 -9.23
C SER A 183 -1.90 22.29 -9.86
N ASP A 184 -0.62 22.04 -9.55
CA ASP A 184 0.21 21.16 -10.40
C ASP A 184 0.67 19.85 -9.73
N TRP A 185 0.45 19.67 -8.44
CA TRP A 185 0.88 18.44 -7.74
C TRP A 185 -0.18 17.33 -7.84
N LYS A 186 -0.12 16.52 -8.90
CA LYS A 186 -0.93 15.29 -9.03
C LYS A 186 -0.12 14.08 -8.60
N CYS A 187 -0.54 13.39 -7.53
CA CYS A 187 0.07 12.12 -7.17
C CYS A 187 -0.19 11.05 -8.23
N ASN A 188 0.84 10.69 -8.97
CA ASN A 188 0.77 9.60 -9.94
C ASN A 188 0.43 8.28 -9.21
N ALA A 189 -0.41 7.44 -9.83
CA ALA A 189 -0.73 6.11 -9.32
C ALA A 189 0.52 5.24 -9.13
N HIS A 190 1.49 5.37 -10.04
CA HIS A 190 2.75 4.64 -10.09
C HIS A 190 3.93 5.49 -9.63
N ASP A 191 3.76 6.36 -8.65
CA ASP A 191 4.87 7.12 -8.06
C ASP A 191 5.85 6.19 -7.30
N TYR A 192 7.00 6.73 -6.90
CA TYR A 192 8.02 5.99 -6.17
C TYR A 192 7.51 5.50 -4.82
N ALA A 193 7.76 4.23 -4.49
CA ALA A 193 7.45 3.68 -3.17
C ALA A 193 8.17 4.48 -2.08
N THR A 194 7.47 4.75 -0.98
CA THR A 194 8.05 5.45 0.16
C THR A 194 8.87 4.52 1.04
N ARG A 195 9.71 5.13 1.87
CA ARG A 195 10.40 4.44 2.96
C ARG A 195 10.24 5.30 4.20
N ALA A 196 9.68 4.73 5.25
CA ALA A 196 9.34 5.41 6.47
C ALA A 196 9.75 4.60 7.70
N TYR A 197 9.99 5.31 8.79
CA TYR A 197 10.04 4.67 10.11
C TYR A 197 8.65 4.21 10.52
N LEU A 198 8.58 3.19 11.38
CA LEU A 198 7.32 2.65 11.88
C LEU A 198 6.40 3.75 12.43
N TYR A 199 6.91 4.64 13.27
CA TYR A 199 6.12 5.74 13.85
C TYR A 199 5.40 6.60 12.78
N GLN A 200 6.09 6.92 11.68
CA GLN A 200 5.53 7.69 10.57
C GLN A 200 4.44 6.90 9.84
N ALA A 201 4.65 5.60 9.62
CA ALA A 201 3.65 4.72 9.00
C ALA A 201 2.36 4.62 9.85
N LEU A 202 2.50 4.49 11.18
CA LEU A 202 1.34 4.46 12.10
C LEU A 202 0.59 5.80 12.12
N LYS A 203 1.31 6.93 12.12
CA LYS A 203 0.72 8.27 12.04
C LYS A 203 -0.02 8.50 10.72
N TYR A 204 0.59 8.10 9.60
CA TYR A 204 -0.03 8.16 8.29
C TYR A 204 -1.34 7.36 8.25
N ALA A 205 -1.37 6.15 8.81
CA ALA A 205 -2.58 5.32 8.88
C ALA A 205 -3.73 6.01 9.63
N ASN A 206 -3.43 6.63 10.77
CA ASN A 206 -4.42 7.41 11.52
C ASN A 206 -4.90 8.65 10.76
N ALA A 207 -3.98 9.41 10.15
CA ALA A 207 -4.33 10.60 9.38
C ALA A 207 -5.24 10.24 8.20
N ARG A 208 -4.94 9.14 7.50
CA ARG A 208 -5.80 8.60 6.46
C ARG A 208 -7.19 8.21 6.99
N SER A 209 -7.25 7.57 8.16
CA SER A 209 -8.51 7.19 8.80
C SER A 209 -9.37 8.43 9.09
N ILE A 210 -8.79 9.46 9.70
CA ILE A 210 -9.49 10.71 10.03
C ILE A 210 -10.01 11.40 8.76
N ARG A 211 -9.18 11.46 7.72
CA ARG A 211 -9.55 12.08 6.44
C ARG A 211 -10.74 11.38 5.77
N ASP A 212 -10.82 10.07 5.91
CA ASP A 212 -11.93 9.25 5.39
C ASP A 212 -13.12 9.18 6.38
N GLY A 213 -13.09 9.93 7.50
CA GLY A 213 -14.16 9.99 8.49
C GLY A 213 -14.24 8.76 9.42
N LEU A 214 -13.14 8.02 9.57
CA LEU A 214 -13.06 6.77 10.33
C LEU A 214 -12.39 6.98 11.70
N LYS A 215 -12.62 6.05 12.64
CA LYS A 215 -11.95 6.08 13.94
C LYS A 215 -10.47 5.68 13.76
N PRO A 216 -9.48 6.43 14.28
CA PRO A 216 -8.07 6.03 14.24
C PRO A 216 -7.81 4.69 14.93
N TYR A 217 -6.88 3.88 14.41
CA TYR A 217 -6.54 2.57 14.97
C TYR A 217 -5.49 2.66 16.08
N TYR A 218 -4.54 3.59 15.96
CA TYR A 218 -3.45 3.74 16.92
C TYR A 218 -3.73 4.89 17.90
N VAL A 219 -3.49 4.67 19.18
CA VAL A 219 -3.57 5.68 20.22
C VAL A 219 -2.16 5.98 20.70
N PHE A 220 -1.74 7.24 20.57
CA PHE A 220 -0.41 7.70 20.94
C PHE A 220 -0.44 8.45 22.27
N SER A 221 0.49 8.16 23.16
CA SER A 221 0.76 8.91 24.37
C SER A 221 2.27 9.16 24.56
N GLN A 222 2.60 10.19 25.32
CA GLN A 222 3.98 10.45 25.71
C GLN A 222 4.42 9.45 26.80
N THR A 223 5.70 9.12 26.85
CA THR A 223 6.24 8.20 27.84
C THR A 223 7.66 8.58 28.24
N ASP A 224 7.95 8.48 29.54
CA ASP A 224 9.29 8.72 30.11
C ASP A 224 10.16 7.45 30.10
N LYS A 225 9.59 6.32 29.65
CA LYS A 225 10.29 5.04 29.59
C LYS A 225 11.47 5.14 28.64
N ARG A 226 12.63 4.65 29.10
CA ARG A 226 13.92 4.87 28.42
C ARG A 226 14.26 3.87 27.31
N LYS A 227 13.38 2.90 27.03
CA LYS A 227 13.65 1.83 26.06
C LYS A 227 12.40 1.51 25.25
N ALA A 228 12.58 1.36 23.94
CA ALA A 228 11.60 0.69 23.09
C ALA A 228 11.38 -0.74 23.59
N GLN A 229 10.12 -1.16 23.72
CA GLN A 229 9.74 -2.48 24.20
C GLN A 229 8.25 -2.75 23.94
N ILE A 230 7.89 -4.03 23.93
CA ILE A 230 6.49 -4.46 23.89
C ILE A 230 6.00 -4.62 25.32
N LEU A 231 4.90 -3.93 25.65
CA LEU A 231 4.30 -3.95 26.98
C LEU A 231 3.28 -5.08 27.09
N SER A 232 2.42 -5.22 26.08
CA SER A 232 1.45 -6.29 25.92
C SER A 232 1.03 -6.42 24.45
N GLU A 233 0.15 -7.37 24.15
CA GLU A 233 -0.50 -7.44 22.83
C GLU A 233 -1.13 -6.08 22.49
N GLY A 234 -0.81 -5.57 21.31
CA GLY A 234 -1.30 -4.28 20.83
C GLY A 234 -0.80 -3.06 21.62
N HIS A 235 0.18 -3.19 22.51
CA HIS A 235 0.69 -2.08 23.32
C HIS A 235 2.21 -2.08 23.39
N TYR A 236 2.83 -1.04 22.86
CA TYR A 236 4.28 -1.00 22.67
C TYR A 236 4.83 0.42 22.75
N ILE A 237 6.14 0.50 22.99
CA ILE A 237 6.91 1.74 23.01
C ILE A 237 7.83 1.73 21.81
N ILE A 238 7.72 2.76 20.99
CA ILE A 238 8.53 2.92 19.78
C ILE A 238 9.38 4.17 19.88
N GLU A 239 10.60 4.04 19.40
CA GLU A 239 11.52 5.15 19.21
C GLU A 239 11.23 5.84 17.87
N TYR A 240 11.34 7.16 17.87
CA TYR A 240 11.24 7.97 16.66
C TYR A 240 12.15 9.19 16.75
N GLU A 241 12.57 9.68 15.59
CA GLU A 241 13.28 10.95 15.49
C GLU A 241 12.26 12.08 15.35
N ASN A 242 12.36 13.08 16.24
CA ASN A 242 11.61 14.31 16.09
C ASN A 242 12.41 15.29 15.21
N LEU A 243 11.77 15.82 14.17
CA LEU A 243 12.38 16.81 13.27
C LEU A 243 12.74 18.11 14.00
N ASP A 244 12.00 18.47 15.05
CA ASP A 244 12.20 19.70 15.82
C ASP A 244 13.28 19.58 16.89
N TYR A 245 13.55 18.36 17.34
CA TYR A 245 14.54 18.10 18.38
C TYR A 245 15.22 16.76 18.10
N PRO A 246 16.46 16.74 17.60
CA PRO A 246 17.15 15.51 17.18
C PRO A 246 17.57 14.60 18.35
N LYS A 247 16.90 14.68 19.50
CA LYS A 247 17.00 13.68 20.56
C LYS A 247 15.99 12.56 20.27
N GLU A 248 16.45 11.32 20.47
CA GLU A 248 15.59 10.14 20.47
C GLU A 248 14.34 10.40 21.32
N THR A 249 13.19 10.47 20.65
CA THR A 249 11.90 10.62 21.31
C THR A 249 11.20 9.27 21.33
N ARG A 250 10.32 9.06 22.30
CA ARG A 250 9.60 7.78 22.47
C ARG A 250 8.11 8.05 22.55
N ALA A 251 7.34 7.21 21.89
CA ALA A 251 5.90 7.21 21.95
C ALA A 251 5.43 5.87 22.52
N GLU A 252 4.54 5.91 23.50
CA GLU A 252 3.75 4.77 23.89
C GLU A 252 2.54 4.69 22.94
N VAL A 253 2.35 3.53 22.34
CA VAL A 253 1.35 3.28 21.31
C VAL A 253 0.53 2.09 21.71
N SER A 254 -0.78 2.31 21.84
CA SER A 254 -1.77 1.25 22.04
C SER A 254 -2.69 1.17 20.83
N ILE A 255 -3.29 0.00 20.59
CA ILE A 255 -4.30 -0.19 19.55
C ILE A 255 -5.70 0.00 20.10
N ASP A 256 -6.58 0.55 19.29
CA ASP A 256 -8.01 0.58 19.51
C ASP A 256 -8.67 -0.49 18.64
N SER A 257 -8.90 -1.68 19.20
CA SER A 257 -9.50 -2.81 18.48
C SER A 257 -10.95 -2.55 18.05
N SER A 258 -11.58 -1.50 18.57
CA SER A 258 -12.91 -1.04 18.14
C SER A 258 -12.87 -0.12 16.91
N SER A 259 -11.68 0.31 16.48
CA SER A 259 -11.51 1.17 15.31
C SER A 259 -11.91 0.46 14.03
N ASP A 260 -12.59 1.18 13.15
CA ASP A 260 -12.91 0.78 11.78
C ASP A 260 -11.97 1.43 10.74
N GLY A 261 -10.88 2.02 11.23
CA GLY A 261 -9.89 2.76 10.46
C GLY A 261 -8.84 1.89 9.79
N TYR A 262 -7.91 2.56 9.12
CA TYR A 262 -6.76 1.93 8.48
C TYR A 262 -5.65 1.63 9.48
N ARG A 263 -4.91 0.56 9.18
CA ARG A 263 -3.73 0.14 9.93
C ARG A 263 -2.74 -0.57 9.04
N LEU A 264 -1.54 -0.81 9.55
CA LEU A 264 -0.63 -1.78 8.95
C LEU A 264 -1.24 -3.18 9.03
N PRO A 265 -0.95 -4.07 8.06
CA PRO A 265 -1.34 -5.46 8.14
C PRO A 265 -0.61 -6.15 9.30
N TYR A 266 -1.28 -7.10 9.94
CA TYR A 266 -0.60 -8.07 10.79
C TYR A 266 0.20 -9.06 9.95
N TYR A 267 1.17 -9.72 10.56
CA TYR A 267 2.05 -10.69 9.90
C TYR A 267 1.27 -11.77 9.10
N ASP A 268 0.29 -12.43 9.74
CA ASP A 268 -0.51 -13.49 9.10
C ASP A 268 -1.41 -12.92 7.97
N GLU A 269 -1.92 -11.70 8.12
CA GLU A 269 -2.68 -11.01 7.08
C GLU A 269 -1.81 -10.68 5.86
N TRP A 270 -0.60 -10.13 6.09
CA TRP A 270 0.34 -9.85 5.02
C TRP A 270 0.70 -11.12 4.26
N MET A 271 0.93 -12.22 4.98
CA MET A 271 1.23 -13.51 4.35
C MET A 271 0.06 -14.03 3.51
N MET A 272 -1.17 -13.95 4.01
CA MET A 272 -2.37 -14.27 3.24
C MET A 272 -2.45 -13.41 1.96
N PHE A 273 -2.21 -12.10 2.08
CA PHE A 273 -2.22 -11.19 0.94
C PHE A 273 -1.11 -11.48 -0.06
N ALA A 274 0.09 -11.83 0.40
CA ALA A 274 1.23 -12.14 -0.46
C ALA A 274 1.02 -13.46 -1.21
N ARG A 275 0.53 -14.49 -0.52
CA ARG A 275 0.24 -15.82 -1.09
C ARG A 275 -0.92 -15.77 -2.07
N ALA A 276 -1.93 -14.95 -1.82
CA ALA A 276 -3.10 -14.77 -2.69
C ALA A 276 -3.75 -16.10 -3.14
N GLY A 277 -3.86 -17.06 -2.22
CA GLY A 277 -4.41 -18.39 -2.49
C GLY A 277 -3.36 -19.46 -2.84
N ASP A 278 -2.08 -19.12 -3.05
CA ASP A 278 -1.02 -20.11 -3.23
C ASP A 278 -0.69 -20.85 -1.93
N LYS A 279 -0.94 -22.16 -1.95
CA LYS A 279 -0.71 -23.10 -0.84
C LYS A 279 0.41 -24.11 -1.14
N THR A 280 1.10 -23.95 -2.27
CA THR A 280 1.98 -24.99 -2.81
C THR A 280 3.42 -24.53 -2.98
N LYS A 281 3.64 -23.23 -3.14
CA LYS A 281 4.97 -22.67 -3.36
C LYS A 281 5.48 -21.90 -2.15
N ASP A 282 6.80 -21.80 -2.10
CA ASP A 282 7.51 -21.00 -1.11
C ASP A 282 7.62 -19.52 -1.49
N ALA A 283 7.52 -19.20 -2.78
CA ALA A 283 7.50 -17.85 -3.32
C ALA A 283 6.61 -17.77 -4.57
N PRO A 284 6.15 -16.57 -5.00
CA PRO A 284 5.28 -16.44 -6.18
C PRO A 284 5.87 -17.04 -7.46
N TRP A 285 7.19 -17.00 -7.60
CA TRP A 285 7.94 -17.52 -8.74
C TRP A 285 8.27 -19.03 -8.64
N GLY A 286 8.07 -19.66 -7.48
CA GLY A 286 8.37 -21.08 -7.25
C GLY A 286 9.87 -21.43 -7.16
N ASP A 287 10.16 -22.70 -6.89
CA ASP A 287 11.48 -23.13 -6.40
C ASP A 287 12.55 -23.28 -7.49
N SER A 288 12.14 -23.34 -8.76
CA SER A 288 13.02 -23.51 -9.93
C SER A 288 12.95 -22.33 -10.90
N ALA A 289 12.65 -21.13 -10.39
CA ALA A 289 12.50 -19.92 -11.19
C ALA A 289 13.84 -19.44 -11.80
N THR A 290 13.78 -18.85 -12.99
CA THR A 290 14.88 -18.02 -13.49
C THR A 290 14.75 -16.59 -12.95
N LEU A 291 15.83 -15.79 -13.05
CA LEU A 291 15.76 -14.36 -12.72
C LEU A 291 14.69 -13.64 -13.57
N GLU A 292 14.53 -14.03 -14.83
CA GLU A 292 13.51 -13.45 -15.72
C GLU A 292 12.09 -13.73 -15.21
N ASP A 293 11.85 -14.93 -14.66
CA ASP A 293 10.55 -15.27 -14.06
C ASP A 293 10.28 -14.45 -12.80
N VAL A 294 11.29 -14.28 -11.94
CA VAL A 294 11.19 -13.47 -10.73
C VAL A 294 10.89 -12.00 -11.07
N LEU A 295 11.60 -11.44 -12.05
CA LEU A 295 11.48 -10.04 -12.43
C LEU A 295 10.13 -9.69 -13.07
N LYS A 296 9.28 -10.68 -13.37
CA LYS A 296 7.87 -10.44 -13.75
C LYS A 296 7.05 -9.96 -12.55
N TYR A 297 7.33 -10.46 -11.35
CA TYR A 297 6.52 -10.21 -10.14
C TYR A 297 7.19 -9.27 -9.14
N ALA A 298 8.51 -9.24 -9.10
CA ALA A 298 9.28 -8.50 -8.10
C ALA A 298 10.36 -7.63 -8.75
N LYS A 299 10.78 -6.57 -8.03
CA LYS A 299 11.90 -5.73 -8.45
C LYS A 299 13.10 -5.98 -7.54
N PHE A 300 14.08 -6.71 -8.06
CA PHE A 300 15.40 -6.88 -7.46
C PHE A 300 16.47 -6.30 -8.39
N GLU A 301 17.56 -5.78 -7.82
CA GLU A 301 18.74 -5.32 -8.53
C GLU A 301 19.68 -6.51 -8.80
N VAL A 302 20.20 -6.56 -10.02
CA VAL A 302 21.25 -7.50 -10.40
C VAL A 302 22.58 -6.95 -9.86
N LYS A 303 23.44 -7.81 -9.32
CA LYS A 303 24.67 -7.52 -8.55
C LYS A 303 25.66 -6.49 -9.13
N GLU A 304 25.48 -5.98 -10.33
CA GLU A 304 26.42 -5.05 -10.98
C GLU A 304 26.30 -3.60 -10.50
N VAL A 305 25.33 -3.26 -9.63
CA VAL A 305 25.08 -1.86 -9.17
C VAL A 305 25.45 -1.62 -7.70
N TYR A 306 26.17 -2.53 -7.03
CA TYR A 306 26.57 -2.32 -5.62
C TYR A 306 27.65 -1.24 -5.41
N GLU A 307 28.27 -0.72 -6.48
CA GLU A 307 29.48 0.10 -6.37
C GLU A 307 29.29 1.62 -6.31
N LYS A 308 28.07 2.16 -6.32
CA LYS A 308 27.90 3.63 -6.20
C LYS A 308 26.91 4.03 -5.12
N ASN A 309 27.41 4.86 -4.21
CA ASN A 309 26.73 5.56 -3.11
C ASN A 309 25.62 6.54 -3.59
N GLU A 310 24.82 6.17 -4.59
CA GLU A 310 23.64 6.94 -4.91
C GLU A 310 22.56 6.65 -3.85
N ARG A 311 22.14 7.71 -3.17
CA ARG A 311 21.06 7.68 -2.18
C ARG A 311 19.92 6.80 -2.69
N LEU A 312 19.58 5.78 -1.91
CA LEU A 312 18.59 4.73 -2.17
C LEU A 312 17.30 5.28 -2.80
N LYS A 313 17.29 5.40 -4.13
CA LYS A 313 16.05 5.67 -4.86
C LYS A 313 15.32 4.34 -4.91
N THR A 314 14.14 4.30 -4.32
CA THR A 314 13.18 3.23 -4.57
C THR A 314 12.78 3.23 -6.05
N GLY A 315 11.85 2.36 -6.45
CA GLY A 315 11.23 2.41 -7.78
C GLY A 315 9.78 2.87 -7.74
N ASN A 316 9.26 3.17 -8.92
CA ASN A 316 7.82 3.30 -9.16
C ASN A 316 7.09 2.00 -8.81
N VAL A 317 5.94 2.13 -8.15
CA VAL A 317 5.07 1.00 -7.81
C VAL A 317 4.27 0.52 -9.02
N GLY A 318 3.81 -0.73 -8.98
CA GLY A 318 2.85 -1.28 -9.94
C GLY A 318 3.40 -1.56 -11.33
N LEU A 319 4.73 -1.63 -11.49
CA LEU A 319 5.40 -1.91 -12.77
C LEU A 319 5.65 -3.40 -13.01
N ARG A 320 5.17 -4.26 -12.12
CA ARG A 320 5.29 -5.72 -12.15
C ARG A 320 3.91 -6.35 -12.19
N LEU A 321 3.84 -7.66 -12.42
CA LEU A 321 2.59 -8.40 -12.35
C LEU A 321 2.07 -8.40 -10.92
N ALA A 322 0.75 -8.20 -10.79
CA ALA A 322 0.06 -8.41 -9.54
C ALA A 322 0.00 -9.90 -9.21
N ASN A 323 -0.22 -10.23 -7.93
CA ASN A 323 -0.69 -11.56 -7.56
C ASN A 323 -2.19 -11.74 -7.85
N GLU A 324 -2.74 -12.91 -7.54
CA GLU A 324 -4.15 -13.27 -7.83
C GLU A 324 -5.17 -12.37 -7.10
N TYR A 325 -4.78 -11.68 -6.02
CA TYR A 325 -5.62 -10.69 -5.35
C TYR A 325 -5.51 -9.30 -5.99
N GLY A 326 -4.74 -9.14 -7.06
CA GLY A 326 -4.49 -7.86 -7.73
C GLY A 326 -3.60 -6.92 -6.92
N LEU A 327 -2.78 -7.46 -6.00
CA LEU A 327 -1.81 -6.70 -5.20
C LEU A 327 -0.43 -6.75 -5.86
N TYR A 328 0.24 -5.61 -5.87
CA TYR A 328 1.52 -5.42 -6.55
C TYR A 328 2.63 -5.23 -5.53
N ASP A 329 3.87 -5.49 -5.97
CA ASP A 329 5.10 -5.22 -5.21
C ASP A 329 5.06 -5.80 -3.78
N MET A 330 4.42 -6.96 -3.61
CA MET A 330 4.49 -7.71 -2.34
C MET A 330 5.92 -8.21 -2.07
N PHE A 331 6.77 -8.26 -3.10
CA PHE A 331 8.15 -8.70 -3.02
C PHE A 331 9.09 -7.78 -3.81
N GLY A 332 10.29 -7.58 -3.27
CA GLY A 332 11.26 -6.64 -3.81
C GLY A 332 10.74 -5.20 -3.73
N LEU A 333 11.41 -4.30 -4.45
CA LEU A 333 11.17 -2.85 -4.43
C LEU A 333 11.47 -2.20 -3.06
N VAL A 334 10.68 -2.53 -2.04
CA VAL A 334 10.82 -2.13 -0.63
C VAL A 334 10.29 -3.25 0.25
N GLU A 335 10.97 -3.53 1.36
CA GLU A 335 10.34 -4.35 2.41
C GLU A 335 9.24 -3.55 3.10
N GLU A 336 8.22 -4.24 3.62
CA GLU A 336 7.06 -3.60 4.23
C GLU A 336 6.95 -3.83 5.73
N HIS A 337 6.64 -2.77 6.47
CA HIS A 337 6.27 -2.88 7.88
C HIS A 337 4.99 -3.70 8.04
N VAL A 338 5.09 -4.80 8.80
CA VAL A 338 3.95 -5.63 9.25
C VAL A 338 3.95 -5.71 10.76
N LEU A 339 2.77 -5.67 11.39
CA LEU A 339 2.65 -5.75 12.85
C LEU A 339 2.68 -7.20 13.33
N LEU A 340 3.29 -7.40 14.50
CA LEU A 340 3.29 -8.66 15.21
C LEU A 340 2.17 -8.66 16.24
N GLU A 341 1.14 -9.46 16.02
CA GLU A 341 0.03 -9.62 16.98
C GLU A 341 0.53 -10.29 18.27
N ARG A 342 1.40 -11.31 18.14
CA ARG A 342 2.00 -12.08 19.23
C ARG A 342 3.53 -12.05 19.18
N PRO A 343 4.15 -10.89 19.50
CA PRO A 343 5.59 -10.71 19.36
C PRO A 343 6.41 -11.68 20.21
N GLU A 344 5.83 -12.19 21.29
CA GLU A 344 6.43 -13.20 22.15
C GLU A 344 6.73 -14.53 21.46
N LYS A 345 5.98 -14.88 20.42
CA LYS A 345 6.28 -16.06 19.61
C LYS A 345 7.64 -15.95 18.92
N PHE A 346 8.09 -14.74 18.63
CA PHE A 346 9.33 -14.46 17.91
C PHE A 346 10.55 -14.19 18.85
N LYS A 347 10.44 -14.48 20.16
CA LYS A 347 11.43 -14.09 21.19
C LYS A 347 12.69 -14.96 21.32
N ARG A 348 12.89 -16.06 20.56
CA ARG A 348 14.06 -16.96 20.76
C ARG A 348 15.27 -16.70 19.85
N LYS A 349 16.44 -17.10 20.38
CA LYS A 349 17.83 -16.74 20.04
C LYS A 349 18.12 -16.65 18.53
N TRP A 350 18.76 -15.56 18.11
CA TRP A 350 19.39 -15.46 16.80
C TRP A 350 20.91 -15.47 16.91
N ARG A 351 21.53 -16.31 16.08
CA ARG A 351 22.93 -16.20 15.63
C ARG A 351 22.91 -15.36 14.35
N MET A 352 23.71 -14.30 14.34
CA MET A 352 23.72 -13.23 13.34
C MET A 352 23.96 -13.74 11.91
N VAL A 353 23.16 -13.29 10.95
CA VAL A 353 23.58 -13.15 9.56
C VAL A 353 23.43 -11.66 9.22
N ARG A 354 24.57 -10.94 9.27
CA ARG A 354 24.80 -9.52 8.96
C ARG A 354 24.51 -8.51 10.07
N ASP A 355 25.57 -8.17 10.80
CA ASP A 355 25.74 -6.88 11.46
C ASP A 355 25.66 -5.74 10.42
N ARG A 356 24.56 -4.98 10.44
CA ARG A 356 24.61 -3.55 10.10
C ARG A 356 24.23 -2.76 11.35
N PRO A 357 25.13 -1.95 11.92
CA PRO A 357 24.77 -1.02 12.98
C PRO A 357 24.08 0.18 12.35
N LEU A 358 22.75 0.11 12.20
CA LEU A 358 21.94 1.31 12.04
C LEU A 358 21.25 1.56 13.37
N ALA A 359 21.87 2.45 14.13
CA ALA A 359 21.43 2.91 15.43
C ALA A 359 20.22 3.83 15.29
N VAL A 360 19.01 3.27 15.37
CA VAL A 360 17.83 3.72 16.13
C VAL A 360 16.95 2.47 16.14
N GLY A 361 16.89 1.72 17.25
CA GLY A 361 16.15 0.47 17.15
C GLY A 361 15.95 -0.42 18.37
N CYS A 362 14.81 -1.08 18.39
CA CYS A 362 14.33 -1.96 19.45
C CYS A 362 15.16 -3.25 19.54
N LYS A 363 16.15 -3.26 20.45
CA LYS A 363 17.15 -4.32 20.60
C LYS A 363 16.64 -5.71 21.01
N ALA A 364 15.35 -5.91 21.29
CA ALA A 364 14.85 -7.20 21.78
C ALA A 364 13.40 -7.56 21.40
N THR A 365 12.51 -6.59 21.18
CA THR A 365 11.07 -6.86 20.90
C THR A 365 10.47 -5.76 20.02
N CYS A 366 10.65 -5.83 18.70
CA CYS A 366 10.02 -4.89 17.77
C CYS A 366 8.53 -5.23 17.64
N PRO A 367 7.60 -4.25 17.68
CA PRO A 367 6.19 -4.51 17.40
C PRO A 367 5.90 -4.77 15.92
N SER A 368 6.89 -4.55 15.04
CA SER A 368 6.81 -4.83 13.61
C SER A 368 8.05 -5.54 13.08
N TYR A 369 7.88 -6.21 11.93
CA TYR A 369 8.96 -6.65 11.05
C TYR A 369 8.83 -6.05 9.65
N LEU A 370 9.89 -6.20 8.87
CA LEU A 370 9.93 -5.88 7.45
C LEU A 370 9.78 -7.19 6.66
N LYS A 371 8.81 -7.29 5.75
CA LYS A 371 8.60 -8.48 4.87
C LYS A 371 8.73 -8.15 3.39
N GLY A 372 8.95 -9.18 2.57
CA GLY A 372 8.93 -9.09 1.10
C GLY A 372 10.30 -8.90 0.44
N GLY A 373 11.34 -8.58 1.21
CA GLY A 373 12.68 -8.29 0.70
C GLY A 373 12.77 -6.92 0.02
N ASP A 374 13.94 -6.29 0.08
CA ASP A 374 14.22 -5.02 -0.58
C ASP A 374 14.86 -5.25 -1.97
N ILE A 375 14.99 -4.17 -2.74
CA ILE A 375 15.56 -4.21 -4.09
C ILE A 375 16.98 -4.82 -4.12
N ARG A 376 17.74 -4.79 -3.04
CA ARG A 376 19.12 -5.27 -2.94
C ARG A 376 19.23 -6.70 -2.43
N ASP A 377 18.11 -7.33 -2.06
CA ASP A 377 18.14 -8.71 -1.61
C ASP A 377 18.37 -9.65 -2.78
N ARG A 378 19.05 -10.77 -2.49
CA ARG A 378 19.16 -11.86 -3.45
C ARG A 378 17.80 -12.53 -3.51
N TRP A 379 17.17 -12.50 -4.67
CA TRP A 379 15.83 -13.07 -4.83
C TRP A 379 15.74 -14.55 -4.41
N GLN A 380 16.83 -15.32 -4.50
CA GLN A 380 16.88 -16.71 -4.05
C GLN A 380 16.70 -16.88 -2.53
N ASP A 381 16.96 -15.83 -1.75
CA ASP A 381 16.81 -15.81 -0.30
C ASP A 381 15.44 -15.24 0.14
N VAL A 382 14.59 -14.83 -0.81
CA VAL A 382 13.30 -14.18 -0.54
C VAL A 382 12.15 -15.16 -0.82
N ASN A 383 11.28 -15.35 0.17
CA ASN A 383 10.12 -16.22 0.13
C ASN A 383 8.99 -15.66 1.02
N TYR A 384 7.84 -16.34 1.11
CA TYR A 384 6.71 -15.89 1.95
C TYR A 384 7.07 -15.76 3.43
N GLY A 385 8.01 -16.57 3.91
CA GLY A 385 8.56 -16.55 5.26
C GLY A 385 9.54 -15.41 5.50
N SER A 386 10.27 -14.93 4.49
CA SER A 386 11.36 -13.96 4.64
C SER A 386 10.94 -12.68 5.37
N TYR A 387 11.68 -12.35 6.42
CA TYR A 387 11.55 -11.12 7.18
C TYR A 387 12.91 -10.59 7.58
N SER A 388 13.01 -9.27 7.75
CA SER A 388 14.15 -8.62 8.39
C SER A 388 13.71 -7.81 9.61
N ARG A 389 14.67 -7.52 10.48
CA ARG A 389 14.42 -6.68 11.65
C ARG A 389 14.64 -5.24 11.28
N GLU A 390 13.60 -4.44 11.53
CA GLU A 390 13.68 -3.00 11.79
C GLU A 390 14.33 -2.12 10.71
N GLY A 391 13.97 -0.84 10.74
CA GLY A 391 14.58 0.20 9.95
C GLY A 391 13.55 0.93 9.12
N ILE A 392 14.05 1.55 8.06
CA ILE A 392 13.23 2.33 7.14
C ILE A 392 12.74 1.39 6.03
N GLY A 393 11.47 1.01 6.11
CA GLY A 393 10.79 0.17 5.14
C GLY A 393 9.66 0.93 4.44
N GLY A 394 9.19 0.38 3.34
CA GLY A 394 7.88 0.71 2.81
C GLY A 394 6.77 0.21 3.74
N PHE A 395 5.53 0.45 3.35
CA PHE A 395 4.38 -0.10 4.02
C PHE A 395 3.16 0.05 3.12
N ARG A 396 2.13 -0.74 3.41
CA ARG A 396 0.80 -0.62 2.84
C ARG A 396 -0.23 -0.62 3.96
N LEU A 397 -1.40 -0.06 3.71
CA LEU A 397 -2.48 -0.07 4.69
C LEU A 397 -3.56 -1.08 4.34
N VAL A 398 -4.21 -1.55 5.40
CA VAL A 398 -5.40 -2.42 5.33
C VAL A 398 -6.50 -1.86 6.21
N ARG A 399 -7.74 -2.17 5.86
CA ARG A 399 -8.94 -1.86 6.66
C ARG A 399 -9.83 -3.09 6.70
N ASN A 400 -10.12 -3.59 7.90
CA ASN A 400 -11.07 -4.67 8.14
C ASN A 400 -12.49 -4.09 8.17
N ILE A 401 -13.23 -4.22 7.08
CA ILE A 401 -14.57 -3.63 6.95
C ILE A 401 -15.51 -4.32 7.93
N GLY A 402 -16.12 -3.54 8.82
CA GLY A 402 -17.05 -4.03 9.83
C GLY A 402 -16.40 -4.81 10.97
N ASN A 403 -15.06 -4.78 11.10
CA ASN A 403 -14.30 -5.53 12.11
C ASN A 403 -14.73 -7.00 12.19
N ASN A 404 -14.92 -7.61 11.02
CA ASN A 404 -15.58 -8.90 10.88
C ASN A 404 -14.60 -10.09 10.73
N ALA A 405 -13.30 -9.80 10.59
CA ALA A 405 -12.28 -10.82 10.39
C ALA A 405 -12.30 -11.90 11.50
N LYS A 406 -12.45 -13.16 11.06
CA LYS A 406 -12.40 -14.36 11.88
C LYS A 406 -11.45 -15.35 11.24
N TRP A 407 -10.53 -15.84 12.06
CA TRP A 407 -9.49 -16.80 11.69
C TRP A 407 -9.70 -18.05 12.52
N THR A 408 -9.86 -19.20 11.86
CA THR A 408 -10.08 -20.49 12.53
C THR A 408 -9.07 -21.49 11.99
N GLU A 409 -8.17 -21.95 12.84
CA GLU A 409 -7.20 -22.99 12.47
C GLU A 409 -7.94 -24.29 12.13
N ILE A 410 -7.59 -24.89 10.99
CA ILE A 410 -8.20 -26.12 10.48
C ILE A 410 -7.30 -27.30 10.81
N LYS A 411 -6.00 -27.18 10.49
CA LYS A 411 -5.00 -28.23 10.66
C LYS A 411 -3.59 -27.66 10.69
N THR A 412 -2.72 -28.26 11.50
CA THR A 412 -1.26 -28.16 11.37
C THR A 412 -0.79 -29.10 10.26
N VAL A 413 0.11 -28.65 9.38
CA VAL A 413 0.49 -29.42 8.18
C VAL A 413 1.41 -30.61 8.51
N ASP A 414 1.93 -30.70 9.74
CA ASP A 414 2.93 -31.70 10.17
C ASP A 414 2.38 -33.01 10.82
N GLU A 415 1.13 -33.39 10.56
CA GLU A 415 0.57 -34.70 11.00
C GLU A 415 0.55 -35.78 9.89
N ASN A 416 1.63 -35.99 9.14
CA ASN A 416 1.77 -37.16 8.25
C ASN A 416 3.19 -37.75 8.24
#